data_AF-A0A1G8YTJ4-F1
#
_entry.id   AF-A0A1G8YTJ4-F1
#
_cell.length_a   1.000
_cell.length_b   1.000
_cell.length_c   1.000
_cell.angle_alpha   90.00
_cell.angle_beta   90.00
_cell.angle_gamma   90.00
#
_symmetry.space_group_name_H-M   'P 1'
#
loop_
_entity.id
_entity.type
_entity.pdbx_description
1 polymer ?
#
loop_
_entity_poly.entity_id
_entity_poly.type
_entity_poly.pdbx_seq_one_letter_code
_entity_poly.pdbx_strand_id
1 'polypeptide(L)'
;MRLRRILERFRRFIGRDARDAPGAGSRDACSFIIDPFTDNWEEDEKNGQSVSVSTIRKACQRMGEATTKRDLLGVIACEVGIFDLHDLEVMNARFKRKVADLPENYRDRLLESVREEIFGAHHRLILLSRNGGGPELDAPPNPALRAYCAMVAEACAEKAREKDPRYLYLKYLLSAFTMFVMEEPAHPVGTPFPGGQIVDEWEGTYLCPVRDKANDVAFALCPYCPAVQSKEPTYPEMRARRYERRKRECLANYWTNYKG
;
A
#
# COMPACT_ATOMS: atom_id res chain seq x y z
N MET A 1 20.61 -43.95 -4.82
CA MET A 1 21.24 -42.61 -4.61
C MET A 1 20.44 -41.40 -5.13
N ARG A 2 19.31 -41.54 -5.85
CA ARG A 2 18.50 -40.40 -6.34
C ARG A 2 17.32 -39.95 -5.45
N LEU A 3 16.79 -40.83 -4.58
CA LEU A 3 15.64 -40.47 -3.70
C LEU A 3 16.01 -39.63 -2.47
N ARG A 4 17.20 -39.80 -1.89
CA ARG A 4 17.64 -39.00 -0.72
C ARG A 4 17.77 -37.51 -1.04
N ARG A 5 18.23 -37.15 -2.24
CA ARG A 5 18.35 -35.74 -2.69
C ARG A 5 16.99 -35.06 -2.95
N ILE A 6 15.95 -35.83 -3.28
CA ILE A 6 14.60 -35.29 -3.51
C ILE A 6 13.90 -35.04 -2.16
N LEU A 7 14.07 -35.96 -1.20
CA LEU A 7 13.57 -35.80 0.17
C LEU A 7 14.27 -34.66 0.94
N GLU A 8 15.57 -34.44 0.73
CA GLU A 8 16.29 -33.28 1.30
C GLU A 8 15.84 -31.94 0.70
N ARG A 9 15.35 -31.93 -0.55
CA ARG A 9 14.83 -30.73 -1.21
C ARG A 9 13.42 -30.38 -0.73
N PHE A 10 12.60 -31.39 -0.42
CA PHE A 10 11.29 -31.21 0.21
C PHE A 10 11.40 -30.77 1.68
N ARG A 11 12.37 -31.30 2.44
CA ARG A 11 12.61 -30.87 3.83
C ARG A 11 13.12 -29.44 4.00
N ARG A 12 13.76 -28.85 2.98
CA ARG A 12 14.09 -27.40 2.97
C ARG A 12 12.90 -26.50 2.65
N PHE A 13 11.85 -27.03 2.02
CA PHE A 13 10.65 -26.27 1.66
C PHE A 13 9.62 -26.20 2.80
N ILE A 14 9.68 -27.15 3.75
CA ILE A 14 8.84 -27.19 4.94
C ILE A 14 9.78 -27.05 6.15
N GLY A 15 9.95 -25.82 6.63
CA GLY A 15 10.91 -25.46 7.67
C GLY A 15 10.77 -26.30 8.95
N ARG A 16 11.64 -27.30 9.10
CA ARG A 16 12.12 -27.85 10.37
C ARG A 16 13.55 -28.34 10.15
N ASP A 17 14.50 -27.46 10.41
CA ASP A 17 15.63 -27.72 11.31
C ASP A 17 16.37 -26.41 11.54
N ALA A 18 16.44 -26.03 12.80
CA ALA A 18 17.08 -24.82 13.28
C ALA A 18 18.60 -24.86 13.03
N ARG A 19 19.13 -23.77 12.48
CA ARG A 19 20.50 -23.27 12.69
C ARG A 19 20.59 -21.86 12.11
N ASP A 20 20.90 -20.91 13.00
CA ASP A 20 21.01 -19.48 12.74
C ASP A 20 22.06 -19.14 11.68
N ALA A 21 21.65 -18.36 10.67
CA ALA A 21 22.50 -17.51 9.83
C ALA A 21 21.64 -16.34 9.31
N PRO A 22 22.18 -15.10 9.22
CA PRO A 22 21.38 -13.91 8.96
C PRO A 22 21.18 -13.71 7.45
N GLY A 23 19.93 -13.70 6.99
CA GLY A 23 19.59 -13.32 5.62
C GLY A 23 18.31 -13.97 5.09
N ALA A 24 17.38 -13.13 4.61
CA ALA A 24 16.26 -13.48 3.73
C ALA A 24 15.31 -14.56 4.25
N GLY A 25 14.68 -14.29 5.39
CA GLY A 25 13.54 -15.08 5.87
C GLY A 25 12.25 -14.71 5.12
N SER A 26 11.24 -15.59 5.18
CA SER A 26 9.84 -15.30 4.75
C SER A 26 9.26 -13.97 5.29
N ARG A 27 9.87 -13.40 6.33
CA ARG A 27 9.58 -12.07 6.88
C ARG A 27 9.98 -10.93 5.94
N ASP A 28 11.10 -11.06 5.22
CA ASP A 28 11.62 -9.99 4.35
C ASP A 28 10.69 -9.76 3.14
N ALA A 29 10.18 -10.84 2.54
CA ALA A 29 9.19 -10.76 1.46
C ALA A 29 7.87 -10.09 1.91
N CYS A 30 7.42 -10.32 3.15
CA CYS A 30 6.24 -9.65 3.68
C CYS A 30 6.51 -8.16 3.94
N SER A 31 7.70 -7.81 4.44
CA SER A 31 8.09 -6.42 4.67
C SER A 31 8.03 -5.60 3.37
N PHE A 32 8.49 -6.17 2.24
CA PHE A 32 8.49 -5.51 0.94
C PHE A 32 7.11 -5.26 0.32
N ILE A 33 6.03 -5.78 0.91
CA ILE A 33 4.67 -5.63 0.37
C ILE A 33 3.80 -4.88 1.38
N ILE A 34 4.04 -5.08 2.68
CA ILE A 34 3.48 -4.23 3.74
C ILE A 34 4.01 -2.80 3.63
N ASP A 35 5.26 -2.66 3.18
CA ASP A 35 5.89 -1.40 2.85
C ASP A 35 6.78 -1.56 1.60
N PRO A 36 6.29 -1.20 0.39
CA PRO A 36 7.03 -1.39 -0.86
C PRO A 36 8.40 -0.68 -0.87
N PHE A 37 8.58 0.28 0.04
CA PHE A 37 9.69 1.21 0.06
C PHE A 37 10.56 1.09 1.33
N THR A 38 10.37 0.08 2.18
CA THR A 38 11.28 -0.19 3.30
C THR A 38 12.64 -0.73 2.80
N ASP A 39 13.64 0.07 3.12
CA ASP A 39 15.10 -0.03 3.19
C ASP A 39 16.05 -0.53 2.07
N ASN A 40 17.23 0.10 2.14
CA ASN A 40 18.47 0.06 1.35
C ASN A 40 18.43 0.55 -0.10
N TRP A 41 18.10 1.82 -0.26
CA TRP A 41 18.43 2.60 -1.47
C TRP A 41 19.95 2.84 -1.56
N GLU A 42 20.69 2.03 -2.31
CA GLU A 42 22.04 2.43 -2.74
C GLU A 42 21.97 3.68 -3.62
N GLU A 43 23.02 4.50 -3.47
CA GLU A 43 23.15 5.84 -4.02
C GLU A 43 23.02 5.83 -5.53
N ASP A 44 22.12 6.65 -6.09
CA ASP A 44 22.29 7.21 -7.42
C ASP A 44 21.51 8.53 -7.56
N GLU A 45 22.31 9.54 -7.94
CA GLU A 45 22.05 10.90 -8.43
C GLU A 45 21.09 11.82 -7.66
N LYS A 46 21.70 12.83 -7.03
CA LYS A 46 21.10 14.04 -6.44
C LYS A 46 20.54 14.98 -7.52
N ASN A 47 19.58 14.54 -8.33
CA ASN A 47 19.01 15.39 -9.38
C ASN A 47 17.73 16.14 -8.98
N GLY A 48 17.28 15.96 -7.72
CA GLY A 48 16.10 16.65 -7.16
C GLY A 48 16.47 17.54 -5.96
N GLN A 49 15.69 18.60 -5.75
CA GLN A 49 15.83 19.49 -4.60
C GLN A 49 15.48 18.71 -3.31
N SER A 50 16.43 18.55 -2.39
CA SER A 50 16.21 17.79 -1.14
C SER A 50 15.12 18.44 -0.28
N VAL A 51 14.16 17.65 0.22
CA VAL A 51 13.09 18.18 1.08
C VAL A 51 13.56 18.17 2.53
N SER A 52 13.57 19.34 3.19
CA SER A 52 14.02 19.42 4.58
C SER A 52 13.03 18.76 5.55
N VAL A 53 13.54 18.11 6.60
CA VAL A 53 12.70 17.54 7.67
C VAL A 53 11.80 18.59 8.32
N SER A 54 12.27 19.83 8.42
CA SER A 54 11.47 20.94 8.97
C SER A 54 10.27 21.29 8.09
N THR A 55 10.44 21.21 6.77
CA THR A 55 9.37 21.41 5.79
C THR A 55 8.35 20.28 5.91
N ILE A 56 8.80 19.02 5.94
CA ILE A 56 7.94 17.85 6.08
C ILE A 56 7.11 17.94 7.37
N ARG A 57 7.73 18.29 8.51
CA ARG A 57 7.00 18.45 9.78
C ARG A 57 5.89 19.49 9.72
N LYS A 58 6.17 20.65 9.11
CA LYS A 58 5.17 21.73 8.93
C LYS A 58 4.03 21.29 8.01
N ALA A 59 4.36 20.58 6.93
CA ALA A 59 3.37 20.03 6.02
C ALA A 59 2.48 18.98 6.71
N CYS A 60 3.07 18.03 7.44
CA CYS A 60 2.34 17.05 8.23
C CYS A 60 1.44 17.71 9.29
N GLN A 61 1.88 18.78 9.93
CA GLN A 61 1.05 19.55 10.85
C GLN A 61 -0.18 20.13 10.14
N ARG A 62 0.03 20.82 9.00
CA ARG A 62 -1.06 21.38 8.18
C ARG A 62 -2.04 20.31 7.71
N MET A 63 -1.54 19.16 7.27
CA MET A 63 -2.39 18.02 6.89
C MET A 63 -3.23 17.53 8.08
N GLY A 64 -2.62 17.37 9.26
CA GLY A 64 -3.31 16.90 10.47
C GLY A 64 -4.31 17.91 11.07
N GLU A 65 -4.27 19.16 10.63
CA GLU A 65 -5.19 20.24 11.00
C GLU A 65 -6.33 20.44 9.98
N ALA A 66 -6.31 19.73 8.85
CA ALA A 66 -7.33 19.81 7.82
C ALA A 66 -8.72 19.43 8.38
N THR A 67 -9.70 20.31 8.19
CA THR A 67 -11.07 20.10 8.67
C THR A 67 -11.95 19.36 7.66
N THR A 68 -11.63 19.49 6.38
CA THR A 68 -12.33 18.81 5.28
C THR A 68 -11.34 18.02 4.41
N LYS A 69 -11.83 17.01 3.68
CA LYS A 69 -11.03 16.31 2.66
C LYS A 69 -10.55 17.27 1.57
N ARG A 70 -11.29 18.35 1.29
CA ARG A 70 -10.91 19.42 0.37
C ARG A 70 -9.68 20.18 0.86
N ASP A 71 -9.66 20.58 2.14
CA ASP A 71 -8.49 21.23 2.75
C ASP A 71 -7.27 20.31 2.67
N LEU A 72 -7.46 19.03 3.02
CA LEU A 72 -6.42 18.02 2.96
C LEU A 72 -5.87 17.85 1.54
N LEU A 73 -6.75 17.71 0.55
CA LEU A 73 -6.38 17.62 -0.87
C LEU A 73 -5.55 18.82 -1.30
N GLY A 74 -5.94 20.04 -0.90
CA GLY A 74 -5.18 21.25 -1.20
C GLY A 74 -3.77 21.25 -0.61
N VAL A 75 -3.63 20.81 0.65
CA VAL A 75 -2.32 20.67 1.29
C VAL A 75 -1.47 19.60 0.58
N ILE A 76 -2.02 18.42 0.33
CA ILE A 76 -1.27 17.34 -0.35
C ILE A 76 -0.87 17.78 -1.77
N ALA A 77 -1.75 18.42 -2.54
CA ALA A 77 -1.43 18.90 -3.88
C ALA A 77 -0.31 19.94 -3.89
N CYS A 78 -0.28 20.83 -2.90
CA CYS A 78 0.81 21.78 -2.73
C CYS A 78 2.16 21.06 -2.49
N GLU A 79 2.18 20.04 -1.64
CA GLU A 79 3.40 19.29 -1.29
C GLU A 79 3.85 18.37 -2.43
N VAL A 80 2.91 17.70 -3.12
CA VAL A 80 3.21 16.88 -4.30
C VAL A 80 3.73 17.73 -5.46
N GLY A 81 3.37 19.02 -5.54
CA GLY A 81 3.90 19.94 -6.55
C GLY A 81 5.42 20.18 -6.48
N ILE A 82 6.10 19.74 -5.42
CA ILE A 82 7.57 19.75 -5.30
C ILE A 82 8.22 18.64 -6.16
N PHE A 83 7.43 17.65 -6.58
CA PHE A 83 7.88 16.48 -7.33
C PHE A 83 7.43 16.59 -8.78
N ASP A 84 8.33 16.24 -9.70
CA ASP A 84 8.04 16.20 -11.12
C ASP A 84 7.80 14.75 -11.60
N LEU A 85 7.54 14.61 -12.90
CA LEU A 85 7.33 13.29 -13.50
C LEU A 85 8.58 12.41 -13.39
N HIS A 86 9.77 13.01 -13.42
CA HIS A 86 11.03 12.29 -13.31
C HIS A 86 11.17 11.65 -11.92
N ASP A 87 10.75 12.35 -10.85
CA ASP A 87 10.71 11.76 -9.50
C ASP A 87 9.81 10.51 -9.44
N LEU A 88 8.65 10.53 -10.08
CA LEU A 88 7.73 9.38 -10.14
C LEU A 88 8.36 8.21 -10.92
N GLU A 89 9.02 8.51 -12.04
CA GLU A 89 9.74 7.53 -12.85
C GLU A 89 10.90 6.90 -12.08
N VAL A 90 11.69 7.70 -11.35
CA VAL A 90 12.78 7.23 -10.50
C VAL A 90 12.23 6.33 -9.40
N MET A 91 11.15 6.73 -8.73
CA MET A 91 10.48 5.93 -7.69
C MET A 91 10.03 4.56 -8.24
N ASN A 92 9.41 4.54 -9.43
CA ASN A 92 8.96 3.31 -10.09
C ASN A 92 10.13 2.45 -10.58
N ALA A 93 11.17 3.04 -11.18
CA ALA A 93 12.36 2.32 -11.65
C ALA A 93 13.11 1.65 -10.51
N ARG A 94 13.22 2.36 -9.38
CA ARG A 94 13.77 1.85 -8.12
C ARG A 94 12.99 0.64 -7.61
N PHE A 95 11.66 0.72 -7.59
CA PHE A 95 10.82 -0.42 -7.21
C PHE A 95 10.98 -1.60 -8.18
N LYS A 96 11.01 -1.35 -9.50
CA LYS A 96 11.24 -2.39 -10.52
C LYS A 96 12.52 -3.18 -10.29
N ARG A 97 13.62 -2.51 -9.95
CA ARG A 97 14.89 -3.19 -9.64
C ARG A 97 14.77 -4.09 -8.40
N LYS A 98 14.07 -3.63 -7.36
CA LYS A 98 13.88 -4.37 -6.11
C LYS A 98 13.11 -5.68 -6.30
N VAL A 99 12.17 -5.71 -7.24
CA VAL A 99 11.33 -6.89 -7.50
C VAL A 99 11.83 -7.73 -8.68
N ALA A 100 13.01 -7.44 -9.23
CA ALA A 100 13.52 -8.09 -10.45
C ALA A 100 13.60 -9.62 -10.32
N ASP A 101 14.02 -10.09 -9.14
CA ASP A 101 14.23 -11.51 -8.84
C ASP A 101 12.94 -12.26 -8.45
N LEU A 102 11.80 -11.58 -8.39
CA LEU A 102 10.52 -12.22 -8.08
C LEU A 102 10.01 -13.04 -9.30
N PRO A 103 9.21 -14.10 -9.06
CA PRO A 103 8.58 -14.86 -10.13
C PRO A 103 7.76 -13.95 -11.05
N GLU A 104 7.92 -14.11 -12.37
CA GLU A 104 7.35 -13.23 -13.41
C GLU A 104 5.86 -12.92 -13.20
N ASN A 105 5.01 -13.95 -13.09
CA ASN A 105 3.56 -13.78 -12.89
C ASN A 105 3.19 -13.02 -11.59
N TYR A 106 4.04 -13.09 -10.57
CA TYR A 106 3.83 -12.37 -9.32
C TYR A 106 4.33 -10.93 -9.44
N ARG A 107 5.56 -10.78 -9.95
CA ARG A 107 6.24 -9.51 -10.19
C ARG A 107 5.39 -8.58 -11.06
N ASP A 108 4.86 -9.08 -12.16
CA ASP A 108 4.16 -8.24 -13.14
C ASP A 108 2.85 -7.67 -12.57
N ARG A 109 2.10 -8.49 -11.80
CA ARG A 109 0.89 -8.04 -11.08
C ARG A 109 1.21 -7.04 -9.97
N LEU A 110 2.31 -7.25 -9.25
CA LEU A 110 2.79 -6.31 -8.24
C LEU A 110 3.21 -4.98 -8.87
N LEU A 111 3.92 -5.03 -10.00
CA LEU A 111 4.32 -3.83 -10.75
C LEU A 111 3.13 -3.05 -11.31
N GLU A 112 2.07 -3.73 -11.74
CA GLU A 112 0.82 -3.09 -12.14
C GLU A 112 0.19 -2.33 -10.97
N SER A 113 0.10 -2.98 -9.80
CA SER A 113 -0.43 -2.35 -8.59
C SER A 113 0.38 -1.13 -8.15
N VAL A 114 1.71 -1.24 -8.14
CA VAL A 114 2.58 -0.14 -7.74
C VAL A 114 2.55 1.00 -8.76
N ARG A 115 2.34 0.74 -10.06
CA ARG A 115 2.13 1.82 -11.03
C ARG A 115 0.85 2.59 -10.76
N GLU A 116 -0.21 1.91 -10.32
CA GLU A 116 -1.44 2.58 -9.89
C GLU A 116 -1.22 3.39 -8.61
N GLU A 117 -0.49 2.86 -7.62
CA GLU A 117 -0.10 3.60 -6.41
C GLU A 117 0.72 4.85 -6.69
N ILE A 118 1.57 4.81 -7.71
CA ILE A 118 2.47 5.92 -8.06
C ILE A 118 1.79 6.88 -9.03
N PHE A 119 1.54 6.42 -10.26
CA PHE A 119 1.10 7.28 -11.36
C PHE A 119 -0.41 7.48 -11.32
N GLY A 120 -1.18 6.44 -11.02
CA GLY A 120 -2.64 6.51 -10.91
C GLY A 120 -3.07 7.48 -9.81
N ALA A 121 -2.56 7.28 -8.60
CA ALA A 121 -2.80 8.17 -7.46
C ALA A 121 -2.37 9.61 -7.74
N HIS A 122 -1.15 9.82 -8.27
CA HIS A 122 -0.67 11.16 -8.62
C HIS A 122 -1.57 11.84 -9.65
N HIS A 123 -1.92 11.13 -10.74
CA HIS A 123 -2.76 11.70 -11.79
C HIS A 123 -4.14 12.10 -11.26
N ARG A 124 -4.78 11.22 -10.48
CA ARG A 124 -6.08 11.47 -9.84
C ARG A 124 -6.02 12.66 -8.89
N LEU A 125 -4.96 12.75 -8.10
CA LEU A 125 -4.71 13.88 -7.18
C LEU A 125 -4.65 15.21 -7.93
N ILE A 126 -3.86 15.28 -9.01
CA ILE A 126 -3.73 16.51 -9.81
C ILE A 126 -5.06 16.87 -10.50
N LEU A 127 -5.79 15.90 -11.04
CA LEU A 127 -7.10 16.15 -11.64
C LEU A 127 -8.12 16.65 -10.61
N LEU A 128 -8.21 16.00 -9.46
CA LEU A 128 -9.18 16.33 -8.43
C LEU A 128 -8.91 17.71 -7.80
N SER A 129 -7.63 18.03 -7.59
CA SER A 129 -7.22 19.34 -7.05
C SER A 129 -7.49 20.50 -8.01
N ARG A 130 -7.42 20.27 -9.32
CA ARG A 130 -7.66 21.30 -10.35
C ARG A 130 -9.13 21.50 -10.69
N ASN A 131 -9.88 20.41 -10.81
CA ASN A 131 -11.27 20.47 -11.24
C ASN A 131 -12.24 20.81 -10.10
N GLY A 132 -11.78 20.70 -8.85
CA GLY A 132 -12.62 20.75 -7.67
C GLY A 132 -13.45 19.47 -7.57
N GLY A 133 -13.28 18.71 -6.49
CA GLY A 133 -14.15 17.55 -6.25
C GLY A 133 -15.55 17.96 -5.79
N GLY A 134 -16.45 16.97 -5.76
CA GLY A 134 -17.84 17.12 -5.36
C GLY A 134 -18.05 17.45 -3.86
N PRO A 135 -19.32 17.52 -3.42
CA PRO A 135 -19.68 17.80 -2.03
C PRO A 135 -19.09 16.80 -1.02
N GLU A 136 -18.75 15.58 -1.46
CA GLU A 136 -18.14 14.55 -0.63
C GLU A 136 -16.80 15.00 -0.04
N LEU A 137 -16.11 15.95 -0.68
CA LEU A 137 -14.86 16.50 -0.17
C LEU A 137 -15.03 17.49 0.98
N ASP A 138 -16.24 17.97 1.24
CA ASP A 138 -16.51 18.87 2.36
C ASP A 138 -16.71 18.10 3.68
N ALA A 139 -16.78 16.76 3.61
CA ALA A 139 -16.76 15.90 4.77
C ALA A 139 -15.39 15.93 5.47
N PRO A 140 -15.33 15.69 6.80
CA PRO A 140 -14.07 15.56 7.50
C PRO A 140 -13.30 14.31 7.04
N PRO A 141 -11.96 14.35 7.03
CA PRO A 141 -11.15 13.15 6.79
C PRO A 141 -11.26 12.19 7.98
N ASN A 142 -10.84 10.94 7.77
CA ASN A 142 -10.83 9.93 8.84
C ASN A 142 -10.01 10.43 10.05
N PRO A 143 -10.48 10.25 11.31
CA PRO A 143 -9.79 10.72 12.51
C PRO A 143 -8.35 10.22 12.68
N ALA A 144 -7.98 9.10 12.05
CA ALA A 144 -6.62 8.56 12.07
C ALA A 144 -5.59 9.46 11.35
N LEU A 145 -6.02 10.47 10.59
CA LEU A 145 -5.14 11.38 9.83
C LEU A 145 -4.06 12.03 10.69
N ARG A 146 -4.41 12.52 11.88
CA ARG A 146 -3.44 13.20 12.76
C ARG A 146 -2.31 12.25 13.19
N ALA A 147 -2.66 11.02 13.56
CA ALA A 147 -1.69 10.00 13.93
C ALA A 147 -0.84 9.57 12.72
N TYR A 148 -1.46 9.47 11.55
CA TYR A 148 -0.76 9.22 10.29
C TYR A 148 0.28 10.30 9.99
N CYS A 149 -0.10 11.58 10.06
CA CYS A 149 0.81 12.71 9.82
C CYS A 149 1.98 12.74 10.81
N ALA A 150 1.73 12.42 12.08
CA ALA A 150 2.79 12.29 13.09
C ALA A 150 3.77 11.16 12.73
N MET A 151 3.26 9.99 12.33
CA MET A 151 4.05 8.86 11.88
C MET A 151 4.91 9.22 10.66
N VAL A 152 4.34 9.90 9.65
CA VAL A 152 5.09 10.34 8.46
C VAL A 152 6.23 11.30 8.83
N ALA A 153 5.96 12.26 9.71
CA ALA A 153 6.96 13.22 10.17
C ALA A 153 8.12 12.54 10.92
N GLU A 154 7.82 11.51 11.71
CA GLU A 154 8.82 10.69 12.39
C GLU A 154 9.61 9.83 11.40
N ALA A 155 8.93 9.08 10.53
CA ALA A 155 9.53 8.21 9.51
C ALA A 155 10.52 8.97 8.62
N CYS A 156 10.12 10.15 8.12
CA CYS A 156 10.99 10.98 7.30
C CYS A 156 12.15 11.59 8.11
N ALA A 157 11.95 11.91 9.40
CA ALA A 157 13.03 12.41 10.25
C ALA A 157 14.06 11.33 10.59
N GLU A 158 13.62 10.09 10.83
CA GLU A 158 14.50 8.95 11.01
C GLU A 158 15.26 8.66 9.71
N LYS A 159 14.55 8.63 8.57
CA LYS A 159 15.19 8.37 7.28
C LYS A 159 16.25 9.41 6.94
N ALA A 160 15.98 10.69 7.23
CA ALA A 160 16.91 11.80 7.03
C ALA A 160 18.23 11.69 7.80
N ARG A 161 18.31 10.85 8.85
CA ARG A 161 19.58 10.56 9.54
C ARG A 161 20.54 9.75 8.68
N GLU A 162 20.00 8.97 7.73
CA GLU A 162 20.76 8.10 6.86
C GLU A 162 20.84 8.65 5.42
N LYS A 163 19.69 9.04 4.85
CA LYS A 163 19.51 9.33 3.42
C LYS A 163 18.39 10.34 3.20
N ASP A 164 18.33 10.94 2.01
CA ASP A 164 17.26 11.86 1.64
C ASP A 164 15.87 11.19 1.76
N PRO A 165 14.93 11.72 2.57
CA PRO A 165 13.59 11.17 2.73
C PRO A 165 12.65 11.49 1.55
N ARG A 166 13.09 12.21 0.51
CA ARG A 166 12.26 12.69 -0.62
C ARG A 166 11.24 11.67 -1.14
N TYR A 167 11.70 10.48 -1.55
CA TYR A 167 10.82 9.46 -2.13
C TYR A 167 9.95 8.74 -1.08
N LEU A 168 10.43 8.62 0.16
CA LEU A 168 9.62 8.12 1.26
C LEU A 168 8.47 9.10 1.55
N TYR A 169 8.75 10.40 1.53
CA TYR A 169 7.76 11.45 1.71
C TYR A 169 6.73 11.46 0.57
N LEU A 170 7.18 11.37 -0.69
CA LEU A 170 6.29 11.27 -1.86
C LEU A 170 5.32 10.09 -1.74
N LYS A 171 5.83 8.91 -1.38
CA LYS A 171 4.99 7.74 -1.13
C LYS A 171 3.92 8.01 -0.08
N TYR A 172 4.28 8.63 1.04
CA TYR A 172 3.33 8.98 2.09
C TYR A 172 2.29 10.01 1.62
N LEU A 173 2.68 11.02 0.83
CA LEU A 173 1.72 11.96 0.25
C LEU A 173 0.69 11.28 -0.64
N LEU A 174 1.13 10.38 -1.53
CA LEU A 174 0.23 9.62 -2.40
C LEU A 174 -0.68 8.68 -1.59
N SER A 175 -0.12 8.01 -0.59
CA SER A 175 -0.90 7.15 0.31
C SER A 175 -1.93 7.95 1.12
N ALA A 176 -1.59 9.16 1.57
CA ALA A 176 -2.49 10.03 2.29
C ALA A 176 -3.68 10.45 1.43
N PHE A 177 -3.43 10.77 0.16
CA PHE A 177 -4.47 11.08 -0.81
C PHE A 177 -5.42 9.88 -0.98
N THR A 178 -4.89 8.69 -1.26
CA THR A 178 -5.71 7.50 -1.46
C THR A 178 -6.52 7.13 -0.21
N MET A 179 -5.90 7.13 0.97
CA MET A 179 -6.57 6.67 2.20
C MET A 179 -7.54 7.69 2.81
N PHE A 180 -7.20 8.98 2.80
CA PHE A 180 -7.96 9.99 3.56
C PHE A 180 -8.80 10.90 2.68
N VAL A 181 -8.46 11.05 1.40
CA VAL A 181 -9.28 11.82 0.44
C VAL A 181 -10.19 10.89 -0.35
N MET A 182 -9.64 9.80 -0.92
CA MET A 182 -10.41 8.84 -1.71
C MET A 182 -11.08 7.74 -0.87
N GLU A 183 -10.67 7.55 0.39
CA GLU A 183 -11.15 6.46 1.27
C GLU A 183 -10.89 5.05 0.70
N GLU A 184 -9.86 4.94 -0.13
CA GLU A 184 -9.41 3.73 -0.79
C GLU A 184 -8.19 3.12 -0.05
N PRO A 185 -7.95 1.81 -0.20
CA PRO A 185 -6.82 1.16 0.45
C PRO A 185 -5.47 1.72 -0.04
N ALA A 186 -4.46 1.72 0.83
CA ALA A 186 -3.10 2.11 0.47
C ALA A 186 -2.54 1.30 -0.71
N HIS A 187 -2.91 0.02 -0.78
CA HIS A 187 -2.63 -0.88 -1.90
C HIS A 187 -3.91 -1.09 -2.72
N PRO A 188 -3.91 -0.83 -4.03
CA PRO A 188 -5.07 -0.98 -4.88
C PRO A 188 -5.70 -2.38 -4.84
N VAL A 189 -6.99 -2.45 -5.14
CA VAL A 189 -7.68 -3.74 -5.30
C VAL A 189 -6.96 -4.57 -6.38
N GLY A 190 -6.66 -5.83 -6.07
CA GLY A 190 -5.89 -6.73 -6.91
C GLY A 190 -4.41 -6.83 -6.53
N THR A 191 -3.88 -5.97 -5.64
CA THR A 191 -2.48 -6.06 -5.21
C THR A 191 -2.17 -7.43 -4.61
N PRO A 192 -1.20 -8.18 -5.16
CA PRO A 192 -0.87 -9.51 -4.68
C PRO A 192 -0.02 -9.44 -3.40
N PHE A 193 -0.32 -10.37 -2.49
CA PHE A 193 0.46 -10.67 -1.30
C PHE A 193 1.03 -12.09 -1.37
N PRO A 194 2.07 -12.40 -0.57
CA PRO A 194 2.67 -13.73 -0.58
C PRO A 194 1.63 -14.81 -0.26
N GLY A 195 1.77 -15.96 -0.91
CA GLY A 195 0.78 -17.03 -0.82
C GLY A 195 -0.41 -16.87 -1.77
N GLY A 196 -0.43 -15.84 -2.63
CA GLY A 196 -1.38 -15.71 -3.75
C GLY A 196 -2.67 -14.96 -3.42
N GLN A 197 -2.81 -14.47 -2.18
CA GLN A 197 -3.93 -13.60 -1.79
C GLN A 197 -3.77 -12.22 -2.41
N ILE A 198 -4.88 -11.47 -2.50
CA ILE A 198 -4.92 -10.12 -3.03
C ILE A 198 -5.64 -9.17 -2.08
N VAL A 199 -5.44 -7.86 -2.23
CA VAL A 199 -6.44 -6.89 -1.76
C VAL A 199 -7.71 -7.11 -2.57
N ASP A 200 -8.84 -7.26 -1.90
CA ASP A 200 -10.13 -7.51 -2.54
C ASP A 200 -11.13 -6.44 -2.12
N GLU A 201 -12.23 -6.33 -2.89
CA GLU A 201 -13.37 -5.49 -2.55
C GLU A 201 -14.63 -6.33 -2.61
N TRP A 202 -15.36 -6.35 -1.51
CA TRP A 202 -16.59 -7.11 -1.37
C TRP A 202 -17.66 -6.27 -0.69
N GLU A 203 -18.81 -6.10 -1.37
CA GLU A 203 -19.97 -5.34 -0.86
C GLU A 203 -19.60 -3.94 -0.32
N GLY A 204 -18.76 -3.22 -1.07
CA GLY A 204 -18.29 -1.88 -0.70
C GLY A 204 -17.27 -1.84 0.44
N THR A 205 -16.76 -3.00 0.89
CA THR A 205 -15.72 -3.11 1.91
C THR A 205 -14.41 -3.61 1.31
N TYR A 206 -13.33 -2.87 1.55
CA TYR A 206 -11.98 -3.30 1.17
C TYR A 206 -11.42 -4.32 2.16
N LEU A 207 -10.93 -5.45 1.64
CA LEU A 207 -10.39 -6.55 2.41
C LEU A 207 -8.89 -6.68 2.15
N CYS A 208 -8.09 -6.63 3.22
CA CYS A 208 -6.64 -6.81 3.15
C CYS A 208 -6.23 -8.09 3.90
N PRO A 209 -5.40 -8.97 3.29
CA PRO A 209 -5.00 -10.23 3.92
C PRO A 209 -3.98 -10.05 5.07
N VAL A 210 -3.40 -8.85 5.23
CA VAL A 210 -2.32 -8.55 6.18
C VAL A 210 -2.55 -7.32 7.04
N ARG A 211 -3.77 -6.77 7.09
CA ARG A 211 -4.10 -5.54 7.85
C ARG A 211 -3.64 -5.60 9.31
N ASP A 212 -3.82 -6.75 9.95
CA ASP A 212 -3.50 -6.95 11.37
C ASP A 212 -2.12 -7.59 11.58
N LYS A 213 -1.36 -7.81 10.50
CA LYS A 213 -0.03 -8.47 10.53
C LYS A 213 1.12 -7.47 10.46
N ALA A 214 0.83 -6.18 10.59
CA ALA A 214 1.81 -5.10 10.44
C ALA A 214 2.61 -4.79 11.72
N ASN A 215 2.34 -5.46 12.84
CA ASN A 215 2.92 -5.15 14.16
C ASN A 215 4.46 -5.21 14.18
N ASP A 216 5.09 -5.88 13.22
CA ASP A 216 6.54 -6.04 13.12
C ASP A 216 7.20 -5.03 12.14
N VAL A 217 6.45 -4.12 11.50
CA VAL A 217 6.97 -3.18 10.47
C VAL A 217 6.89 -1.74 10.97
N ALA A 218 8.04 -1.13 11.22
CA ALA A 218 8.14 0.29 11.58
C ALA A 218 7.54 1.16 10.47
N PHE A 219 6.79 2.20 10.87
CA PHE A 219 6.16 3.17 9.96
C PHE A 219 5.21 2.57 8.92
N ALA A 220 4.63 1.39 9.19
CA ALA A 220 3.68 0.76 8.28
C ALA A 220 2.45 1.65 8.03
N LEU A 221 1.94 1.60 6.79
CA LEU A 221 0.67 2.23 6.41
C LEU A 221 -0.55 1.49 6.98
N CYS A 222 -0.40 0.20 7.25
CA CYS A 222 -1.50 -0.69 7.63
C CYS A 222 -2.39 -0.11 8.73
N PRO A 223 -1.89 0.39 9.88
CA PRO A 223 -2.74 0.95 10.95
C PRO A 223 -3.73 2.03 10.52
N TYR A 224 -3.42 2.75 9.43
CA TYR A 224 -4.18 3.89 8.92
C TYR A 224 -5.03 3.53 7.69
N CYS A 225 -4.80 2.36 7.10
CA CYS A 225 -5.49 1.91 5.90
C CYS A 225 -6.99 1.66 6.18
N PRO A 226 -7.90 2.13 5.30
CA PRO A 226 -9.35 1.89 5.46
C PRO A 226 -9.75 0.43 5.21
N ALA A 227 -8.89 -0.39 4.60
CA ALA A 227 -9.16 -1.82 4.45
C ALA A 227 -9.22 -2.53 5.81
N VAL A 228 -10.11 -3.50 5.91
CA VAL A 228 -10.27 -4.36 7.09
C VAL A 228 -9.55 -5.70 6.89
N GLN A 229 -9.13 -6.33 7.98
CA GLN A 229 -8.54 -7.66 7.92
C GLN A 229 -9.53 -8.67 7.33
N SER A 230 -9.10 -9.38 6.28
CA SER A 230 -9.92 -10.44 5.71
C SER A 230 -10.07 -11.60 6.71
N LYS A 231 -11.32 -12.04 6.92
CA LYS A 231 -11.65 -13.23 7.74
C LYS A 231 -11.50 -14.54 6.96
N GLU A 232 -11.48 -14.44 5.64
CA GLU A 232 -11.28 -15.55 4.71
C GLU A 232 -10.13 -15.21 3.75
N PRO A 233 -9.49 -16.23 3.15
CA PRO A 233 -8.51 -16.01 2.10
C PRO A 233 -9.08 -15.21 0.92
N THR A 234 -8.34 -14.23 0.46
CA THR A 234 -8.72 -13.37 -0.67
C THR A 234 -7.98 -13.78 -1.94
N TYR A 235 -8.21 -15.00 -2.44
CA TYR A 235 -7.62 -15.42 -3.72
C TYR A 235 -8.39 -14.84 -4.92
N PRO A 236 -7.74 -14.55 -6.06
CA PRO A 236 -8.42 -14.07 -7.25
C PRO A 236 -9.63 -14.92 -7.67
N GLU A 237 -9.52 -16.24 -7.61
CA GLU A 237 -10.58 -17.19 -7.94
C GLU A 237 -11.76 -17.18 -6.95
N MET A 238 -11.54 -16.72 -5.71
CA MET A 238 -12.59 -16.67 -4.69
C MET A 238 -13.58 -15.54 -4.94
N ARG A 239 -13.18 -14.48 -5.65
CA ARG A 239 -14.06 -13.36 -5.97
C ARG A 239 -15.26 -13.81 -6.79
N ALA A 240 -15.04 -14.61 -7.84
CA ALA A 240 -16.11 -15.20 -8.65
C ALA A 240 -17.02 -16.12 -7.82
N ARG A 241 -16.44 -16.93 -6.92
CA ARG A 241 -17.19 -17.83 -6.03
C ARG A 241 -18.08 -17.07 -5.04
N ARG A 242 -17.61 -15.95 -4.48
CA ARG A 242 -18.41 -15.09 -3.60
C ARG A 242 -19.62 -14.51 -4.34
N TYR A 243 -19.43 -14.04 -5.58
CA TYR A 243 -20.53 -13.57 -6.42
C TYR A 243 -21.55 -14.68 -6.73
N GLU A 244 -21.10 -15.89 -7.07
CA GLU A 244 -22.00 -17.03 -7.30
C GLU A 244 -22.78 -17.41 -6.05
N ARG A 245 -22.12 -17.48 -4.88
CA ARG A 245 -22.79 -17.73 -3.60
C ARG A 245 -23.85 -16.68 -3.34
N ARG A 246 -23.52 -15.39 -3.49
CA ARG A 246 -24.46 -14.28 -3.29
C ARG A 246 -25.65 -14.35 -4.24
N LYS A 247 -25.42 -14.69 -5.51
CA LYS A 247 -26.49 -14.90 -6.50
C LYS A 247 -27.42 -16.03 -6.08
N ARG A 248 -26.88 -17.16 -5.58
CA ARG A 248 -27.69 -18.28 -5.07
C ARG A 248 -28.49 -17.89 -3.83
N GLU A 249 -27.90 -17.14 -2.90
CA GLU A 249 -28.59 -16.61 -1.72
C GLU A 249 -29.72 -15.63 -2.11
N CYS A 250 -29.46 -14.71 -3.03
CA CYS A 250 -30.49 -13.78 -3.53
C CYS A 250 -31.65 -14.53 -4.19
N LEU A 251 -31.35 -15.56 -5.00
CA LEU A 251 -32.38 -16.41 -5.59
C LEU A 251 -33.16 -17.16 -4.50
N ALA A 252 -32.49 -17.80 -3.55
CA ALA A 252 -33.15 -18.50 -2.45
C ALA A 252 -34.05 -17.57 -1.61
N ASN A 253 -33.58 -16.35 -1.33
CA ASN A 253 -34.33 -15.31 -0.61
C ASN A 253 -35.52 -14.80 -1.44
N TYR A 254 -35.39 -14.67 -2.76
CA TYR A 254 -36.50 -14.32 -3.64
C TYR A 254 -37.59 -15.41 -3.61
N TRP A 255 -37.20 -16.68 -3.70
CA TRP A 255 -38.14 -17.80 -3.66
C TRP A 255 -38.82 -17.96 -2.30
N THR A 256 -38.14 -17.65 -1.20
CA THR A 256 -38.70 -17.77 0.16
C THR A 256 -39.54 -16.57 0.58
N ASN A 257 -39.27 -15.36 0.08
CA ASN A 257 -40.01 -14.15 0.48
C ASN A 257 -41.16 -13.75 -0.44
N TYR A 258 -41.19 -14.18 -1.71
CA TYR A 258 -42.22 -13.76 -2.68
C TYR A 258 -43.19 -14.87 -3.12
N LYS A 259 -42.99 -16.11 -2.69
CA LYS A 259 -43.91 -17.24 -2.93
C LYS A 259 -44.31 -18.01 -1.66
N GLY A 260 -44.36 -17.30 -0.53
CA GLY A 260 -45.05 -17.73 0.69
C GLY A 260 -46.46 -17.18 0.71
#